data_AF-A0A2P2KKD4-F1
#
_entry.id   AF-A0A2P2KKD4-F1
#
_cell.length_a   1.000
_cell.length_b   1.000
_cell.length_c   1.000
_cell.angle_alpha   90.00
_cell.angle_beta   90.00
_cell.angle_gamma   90.00
#
_symmetry.space_group_name_H-M   'P 1'
#
loop_
_entity.id
_entity.type
_entity.pdbx_description
1 polymer ?
#
loop_
_entity_poly.entity_id
_entity_poly.type
_entity_poly.pdbx_seq_one_letter_code
_entity_poly.pdbx_strand_id
1 'polypeptide(L)'
;MGSSPLTVSSTVFVFVIVLFVFTSNLIPLTLSLPFIVLPGVGDKCSNRGITHFTELLSSWSGSQGYCLDIGDGSWDSWTWPLFEQTAVACDKVVKLWEISA
;
A
#
# COMPACT_ATOMS: atom_id res chain seq x y z
N MET A 1 -18.75 -29.17 -47.79
CA MET A 1 -18.15 -29.29 -46.44
C MET A 1 -18.27 -27.94 -45.79
N GLY A 2 -19.21 -27.81 -44.86
CA GLY A 2 -19.65 -26.53 -44.31
C GLY A 2 -18.84 -26.10 -43.09
N SER A 3 -18.73 -24.78 -42.95
CA SER A 3 -18.46 -24.11 -41.67
C SER A 3 -19.29 -22.83 -41.67
N SER A 4 -20.48 -22.91 -41.11
CA SER A 4 -21.39 -21.78 -40.89
C SER A 4 -20.80 -20.84 -39.83
N PRO A 5 -20.91 -19.51 -39.99
CA PRO A 5 -20.47 -18.59 -38.97
C PRO A 5 -21.43 -18.67 -37.78
N LEU A 6 -20.87 -18.77 -36.58
CA LEU A 6 -21.60 -18.80 -35.32
C LEU A 6 -22.45 -17.53 -35.16
N THR A 7 -23.75 -17.59 -35.50
CA THR A 7 -24.74 -16.59 -35.08
C THR A 7 -25.06 -16.84 -33.61
N VAL A 8 -24.32 -16.19 -32.71
CA VAL A 8 -24.63 -16.19 -31.27
C VAL A 8 -25.96 -15.45 -31.07
N SER A 9 -26.94 -16.12 -30.46
CA SER A 9 -28.25 -15.52 -30.15
C SER A 9 -28.10 -14.32 -29.21
N SER A 10 -28.82 -13.22 -29.45
CA SER A 10 -28.81 -12.02 -28.58
C SER A 10 -29.05 -12.34 -27.11
N THR A 11 -29.86 -13.35 -26.80
CA THR A 11 -30.09 -13.80 -25.41
C THR A 11 -28.83 -14.38 -24.77
N VAL A 12 -28.02 -15.13 -25.53
CA VAL A 12 -26.74 -15.68 -25.05
C VAL A 12 -25.74 -14.55 -24.80
N PHE A 13 -25.69 -13.57 -25.70
CA PHE A 13 -24.80 -12.40 -25.55
C PHE A 13 -25.14 -11.58 -24.30
N VAL A 14 -26.44 -11.30 -24.07
CA VAL A 14 -26.90 -10.60 -22.86
C VAL A 14 -26.56 -11.41 -21.60
N PHE A 15 -26.74 -12.73 -21.62
CA PHE A 15 -26.43 -13.60 -20.49
C PHE A 15 -24.93 -13.59 -20.14
N VAL A 16 -24.05 -13.58 -21.14
CA VAL A 16 -22.60 -13.48 -20.94
C VAL A 16 -22.20 -12.15 -20.32
N ILE A 17 -22.80 -11.03 -20.76
CA ILE A 17 -22.53 -9.71 -20.16
C ILE A 17 -22.97 -9.67 -18.70
N VAL A 18 -24.17 -10.17 -18.39
CA VAL A 18 -24.68 -10.20 -17.01
C VAL A 18 -23.77 -11.03 -16.11
N LEU A 19 -23.32 -12.20 -16.58
CA LEU A 19 -22.38 -13.03 -15.84
C LEU A 19 -21.02 -12.35 -15.64
N PHE A 20 -20.49 -11.67 -16.66
CA PHE A 20 -19.22 -10.95 -16.58
C PHE A 20 -19.28 -9.79 -15.57
N VAL A 21 -20.34 -8.98 -15.62
CA VAL A 21 -20.57 -7.91 -14.64
C VAL A 21 -20.74 -8.50 -13.24
N PHE A 22 -21.44 -9.62 -13.10
CA PHE A 22 -21.63 -10.23 -11.79
C PHE A 22 -20.29 -10.73 -11.23
N THR A 23 -19.49 -11.47 -12.01
CA THR A 23 -18.20 -12.02 -11.57
C THR A 23 -17.11 -10.97 -11.37
N SER A 24 -17.10 -9.87 -12.12
CA SER A 24 -16.12 -8.79 -11.95
C SER A 24 -16.24 -8.09 -10.60
N ASN A 25 -17.41 -8.12 -9.96
CA ASN A 25 -17.62 -7.55 -8.62
C ASN A 25 -17.10 -8.44 -7.48
N LEU A 26 -16.75 -9.71 -7.74
CA LEU A 26 -16.23 -10.62 -6.72
C LEU A 26 -14.70 -10.57 -6.57
N ILE A 27 -13.98 -9.95 -7.51
CA ILE A 27 -12.53 -9.86 -7.47
C ILE A 27 -12.16 -8.51 -6.87
N PRO A 28 -11.63 -8.45 -5.64
CA PRO A 28 -11.11 -7.20 -5.10
C PRO A 28 -9.92 -6.74 -5.97
N LEU A 29 -10.09 -5.63 -6.68
CA LEU A 29 -9.04 -5.02 -7.51
C LEU A 29 -8.01 -4.26 -6.67
N THR A 30 -8.29 -4.03 -5.39
CA THR A 30 -7.44 -3.27 -4.48
C THR A 30 -6.61 -4.22 -3.62
N LEU A 31 -5.30 -4.15 -3.79
CA LEU A 31 -4.35 -4.80 -2.88
C LEU A 31 -4.01 -3.82 -1.76
N SER A 32 -4.24 -4.20 -0.50
CA SER A 32 -3.83 -3.41 0.67
C SER A 32 -2.36 -3.71 0.99
N LEU A 33 -1.45 -2.89 0.46
CA LEU A 33 -0.01 -3.04 0.72
C LEU A 33 0.43 -2.34 2.01
N PRO A 34 1.34 -2.97 2.79
CA PRO A 34 1.92 -2.32 3.96
C PRO A 34 2.69 -1.08 3.53
N PHE A 35 2.70 -0.07 4.39
CA PHE A 35 3.35 1.21 4.11
C PHE A 35 4.22 1.66 5.28
N ILE A 36 5.16 2.54 4.97
CA ILE A 36 6.03 3.18 5.96
C ILE A 36 5.76 4.69 6.01
N VAL A 37 5.86 5.26 7.19
CA VAL A 37 5.82 6.71 7.44
C VAL A 37 7.19 7.15 7.93
N LEU A 38 7.78 8.11 7.22
CA LEU A 38 9.03 8.76 7.59
C LEU A 38 8.69 10.17 8.13
N PRO A 39 8.91 10.44 9.43
CA PRO A 39 8.68 11.75 10.00
C PRO A 39 9.56 12.82 9.33
N GLY A 40 9.07 14.05 9.32
CA GLY A 40 9.86 15.20 8.89
C GLY A 40 10.96 15.57 9.88
N VAL A 41 11.80 16.53 9.50
CA VAL A 41 12.87 17.06 10.34
C VAL A 41 12.29 17.67 11.63
N GLY A 42 12.89 17.35 12.78
CA GLY A 42 12.44 17.79 14.10
C GLY A 42 11.18 17.10 14.61
N ASP A 43 10.74 16.02 13.96
CA ASP A 43 9.59 15.22 14.35
C ASP A 43 10.01 13.76 14.63
N LYS A 44 9.09 12.99 15.22
CA LYS A 44 9.30 11.58 15.59
C LYS A 44 8.00 10.79 15.60
N CYS A 45 8.10 9.49 15.48
CA CYS A 45 6.96 8.57 15.51
C CYS A 45 6.16 8.64 16.82
N SER A 46 6.81 9.02 17.93
CA SER A 46 6.14 9.22 19.22
C SER A 46 5.34 10.53 19.30
N ASN A 47 5.43 11.41 18.29
CA ASN A 47 4.61 12.61 18.22
C ASN A 47 3.15 12.23 17.90
N ARG A 48 2.22 12.76 18.68
CA ARG A 48 0.78 12.48 18.57
C ARG A 48 0.25 12.69 17.15
N GLY A 49 0.74 13.71 16.43
CA GLY A 49 0.33 13.97 15.05
C GLY A 49 0.69 12.82 14.11
N ILE A 50 1.94 12.36 14.16
CA ILE A 50 2.45 11.24 13.34
C ILE A 50 1.80 9.92 13.72
N THR A 51 1.63 9.66 15.02
CA THR A 51 0.93 8.46 15.51
C THR A 51 -0.50 8.40 14.96
N HIS A 52 -1.27 9.48 15.14
CA HIS A 52 -2.66 9.55 14.70
C HIS A 52 -2.80 9.47 13.17
N PHE A 53 -1.88 10.10 12.42
CA PHE A 53 -1.82 9.99 10.97
C PHE A 53 -1.60 8.54 10.51
N THR A 54 -0.65 7.84 11.14
CA THR A 54 -0.33 6.43 10.81
C THR A 54 -1.51 5.50 11.13
N GLU A 55 -2.17 5.70 12.28
CA GLU A 55 -3.35 4.94 12.68
C GLU A 55 -4.52 5.14 11.70
N LEU A 56 -4.82 6.38 11.32
CA LEU A 56 -5.88 6.68 10.35
C LEU A 56 -5.60 6.06 8.98
N LEU A 57 -4.37 6.21 8.47
CA LEU A 57 -3.99 5.60 7.20
C LEU A 57 -4.06 4.08 7.23
N SER A 58 -3.65 3.46 8.33
CA SER A 58 -3.73 2.00 8.49
C SER A 58 -5.19 1.54 8.50
N SER A 59 -6.04 2.24 9.23
CA SER A 59 -7.48 1.98 9.28
C SER A 59 -8.17 2.14 7.91
N TRP A 60 -7.89 3.23 7.18
CA TRP A 60 -8.52 3.50 5.90
C TRP A 60 -8.00 2.64 4.76
N SER A 61 -6.71 2.30 4.76
CA SER A 61 -6.10 1.42 3.75
C SER A 61 -6.36 -0.05 4.01
N GLY A 62 -6.78 -0.42 5.22
CA GLY A 62 -6.86 -1.81 5.65
C GLY A 62 -5.50 -2.52 5.62
N SER A 63 -4.40 -1.77 5.69
CA SER A 63 -3.04 -2.32 5.67
C SER A 63 -2.20 -1.88 6.86
N GLN A 64 -1.16 -2.66 7.16
CA GLN A 64 -0.26 -2.38 8.26
C GLN A 64 0.65 -1.19 7.94
N GLY A 65 0.55 -0.14 8.74
CA GLY A 65 1.43 1.02 8.70
C GLY A 65 2.54 0.92 9.73
N TYR A 66 3.78 1.23 9.33
CA TYR A 66 4.93 1.31 10.22
C TYR A 66 5.50 2.72 10.23
N CYS A 67 5.77 3.28 11.40
CA CYS A 67 6.51 4.53 11.50
C CYS A 67 7.99 4.24 11.79
N LEU A 68 8.89 4.83 11.02
CA LEU A 68 10.33 4.66 11.16
C LEU A 68 11.01 5.98 11.56
N ASP A 69 11.47 6.05 12.80
CA ASP A 69 12.32 7.15 13.25
C ASP A 69 13.69 7.07 12.57
N ILE A 70 14.22 8.20 12.08
CA ILE A 70 15.60 8.30 11.58
C ILE A 70 16.36 9.20 12.54
N GLY A 71 17.28 8.62 13.31
CA GLY A 71 17.89 9.31 14.45
C GLY A 71 16.96 9.43 15.66
N ASP A 72 17.09 10.51 16.43
CA ASP A 72 16.32 10.77 17.65
C ASP A 72 15.13 11.74 17.46
N GLY A 73 14.93 12.23 16.22
CA GLY A 73 13.87 13.17 15.84
C GLY A 73 14.05 14.59 16.38
N SER A 74 15.22 14.93 16.94
CA SER A 74 15.50 16.25 17.52
C SER A 74 16.53 17.04 16.69
N TRP A 75 17.55 17.61 17.31
CA TRP A 75 18.64 18.33 16.65
C TRP A 75 19.36 17.49 15.59
N ASP A 76 19.44 16.17 15.81
CA ASP A 76 20.16 15.24 14.95
C ASP A 76 19.56 15.24 13.54
N SER A 77 18.23 15.33 13.42
CA SER A 77 17.56 15.33 12.11
C SER A 77 17.84 16.57 11.24
N TRP A 78 18.29 17.68 11.85
CA TRP A 78 18.65 18.91 11.13
C TRP A 78 20.08 18.90 10.57
N THR A 79 21.00 18.22 11.26
CA THR A 79 22.43 18.25 10.95
C THR A 79 22.92 16.97 10.29
N TRP A 80 22.14 15.89 10.35
CA TRP A 80 22.45 14.62 9.71
C TRP A 80 22.32 14.72 8.19
N PRO A 81 23.39 14.45 7.40
CA PRO A 81 23.30 14.38 5.95
C PRO A 81 22.20 13.43 5.43
N LEU A 82 21.42 13.89 4.45
CA LEU A 82 20.31 13.13 3.87
C LEU A 82 20.72 11.76 3.30
N PHE A 83 21.95 11.65 2.77
CA PHE A 83 22.46 10.38 2.26
C PHE A 83 22.59 9.32 3.37
N GLU A 84 23.08 9.72 4.55
CA GLU A 84 23.19 8.82 5.69
C GLU A 84 21.81 8.52 6.30
N GLN A 85 20.90 9.50 6.34
CA GLN A 85 19.50 9.27 6.72
C GLN A 85 18.84 8.21 5.82
N THR A 86 19.10 8.28 4.51
CA THR A 86 18.59 7.31 3.52
C THR A 86 19.18 5.93 3.76
N ALA A 87 20.48 5.83 4.05
CA ALA A 87 21.12 4.55 4.36
C ALA A 87 20.50 3.89 5.62
N VAL A 88 20.26 4.66 6.66
CA VAL A 88 19.59 4.19 7.89
C VAL A 88 18.14 3.76 7.61
N ALA A 89 17.40 4.54 6.81
CA ALA A 89 16.05 4.19 6.43
C ALA A 89 16.00 2.86 5.65
N CYS A 90 16.92 2.65 4.70
CA CYS A 90 17.03 1.41 3.95
C CYS A 90 17.31 0.20 4.87
N ASP A 91 18.27 0.31 5.79
CA ASP A 91 18.58 -0.75 6.76
C ASP A 91 17.37 -1.10 7.64
N LYS A 92 16.61 -0.09 8.10
CA LYS A 92 15.39 -0.31 8.87
C LYS A 92 14.29 -1.00 8.05
N VAL A 93 14.11 -0.63 6.78
CA VAL A 93 13.12 -1.28 5.91
C VAL A 93 13.46 -2.75 5.67
N VAL A 94 14.73 -3.09 5.44
CA VAL A 94 15.17 -4.48 5.28
C VAL A 94 14.86 -5.28 6.55
N LYS A 95 15.20 -4.75 7.73
CA LYS A 95 14.91 -5.40 9.02
C LYS A 95 13.41 -5.61 9.23
N LEU A 96 12.57 -4.65 8.85
CA LEU A 96 11.11 -4.81 8.91
C LEU A 96 10.62 -5.96 8.04
N TRP A 97 11.20 -6.12 6.85
CA TRP A 97 10.84 -7.21 5.94
C TRP A 97 11.29 -8.57 6.48
N GLU A 98 12.46 -8.64 7.12
CA GLU A 98 12.95 -9.89 7.72
C GLU A 98 12.09 -10.37 8.90
N ILE A 99 11.51 -9.45 9.70
CA ILE A 99 10.65 -9.81 10.84
C ILE A 99 9.18 -10.03 10.46
N SER A 100 8.76 -9.64 9.25
CA SER A 100 7.38 -9.77 8.77
C SER A 100 7.17 -10.90 7.75
N ALA A 101 8.27 -11.52 7.29
CA ALA A 101 8.28 -12.73 6.46
C ALA A 101 8.30 -14.01 7.31
#